data_AF-A0A0A9E3X9-F1
#
_entry.id   AF-A0A0A9E3X9-F1
#
_cell.length_a   1.000
_cell.length_b   1.000
_cell.length_c   1.000
_cell.angle_alpha   90.00
_cell.angle_beta   90.00
_cell.angle_gamma   90.00
#
_symmetry.space_group_name_H-M   'P 1'
#
loop_
_entity.id
_entity.type
_entity.pdbx_description
1 polymer ?
#
loop_
_entity_poly.entity_id
_entity_poly.type
_entity_poly.pdbx_seq_one_letter_code
_entity_poly.pdbx_strand_id
1 'polypeptide(L)'
;MAYTVRGESRFKNFRRNNTAAGISATLLGDSVSAGVKIEDKLIVNKQLRLLVSGGAMSGRGDVAYGGRLEVTLRDKDYPIGRMLSTLALSVVDWHGDLAVGCNIQSQIPAGRASILVGHANLSNKGTGQVGIRLNSSEHLQIALIALVPILKNIRKLLQNYSEST
;
A
#
# COMPACT_ATOMS: atom_id res chain seq x y z
N MET A 1 4.31 29.35 9.44
CA MET A 1 5.47 28.46 9.63
C MET A 1 5.01 27.22 10.37
N ALA A 2 5.57 26.04 10.05
CA ALA A 2 5.21 24.78 10.69
C ALA A 2 6.45 24.16 11.34
N TYR A 3 6.37 23.79 12.62
CA TYR A 3 7.44 23.13 13.36
C TYR A 3 6.94 21.76 13.81
N THR A 4 7.60 20.69 13.37
CA THR A 4 7.25 19.32 13.76
C THR A 4 8.39 18.71 14.55
N VAL A 5 8.06 18.18 15.73
CA VAL A 5 8.94 17.38 16.57
C VAL A 5 8.38 15.96 16.58
N ARG A 6 9.21 14.97 16.25
CA ARG A 6 8.81 13.57 16.26
C ARG A 6 9.84 12.76 17.04
N GLY A 7 9.40 12.08 18.08
CA GLY A 7 10.17 11.07 18.79
C GLY A 7 9.64 9.68 18.43
N GLU A 8 10.52 8.75 18.07
CA GLU A 8 10.14 7.34 17.95
C GLU A 8 11.08 6.48 18.78
N SER A 9 10.49 5.57 19.55
CA SER A 9 11.19 4.55 20.32
C SER A 9 10.77 3.19 19.79
N ARG A 10 11.73 2.33 19.47
CA ARG A 10 11.48 0.97 18.98
C ARG A 10 12.08 -0.01 19.95
N PHE A 11 11.24 -0.87 20.50
CA PHE A 11 11.62 -1.91 21.43
C PHE A 11 11.50 -3.29 20.77
N LYS A 12 12.63 -3.94 20.54
CA LYS A 12 12.67 -5.34 20.07
C LYS A 12 12.65 -6.25 21.29
N ASN A 13 11.46 -6.65 21.73
CA ASN A 13 11.33 -7.46 22.94
C ASN A 13 11.69 -8.94 22.73
N PHE A 14 11.55 -9.48 21.51
CA PHE A 14 12.00 -10.85 21.21
C PHE A 14 12.27 -11.04 19.72
N ARG A 15 13.02 -12.07 19.34
CA ARG A 15 13.39 -12.41 17.94
C ARG A 15 12.20 -12.47 16.96
N ARG A 16 10.96 -12.50 17.47
CA ARG A 16 9.67 -12.49 16.75
C ARG A 16 8.77 -11.27 17.00
N ASN A 17 8.91 -10.48 18.08
CA ASN A 17 8.02 -9.34 18.37
C ASN A 17 8.78 -8.02 18.44
N ASN A 18 8.28 -7.01 17.71
CA ASN A 18 8.87 -5.68 17.65
C ASN A 18 7.79 -4.63 17.91
N THR A 19 7.81 -4.05 19.09
CA THR A 19 6.90 -2.99 19.51
C THR A 19 7.58 -1.64 19.28
N ALA A 20 6.86 -0.67 18.75
CA ALA A 20 7.32 0.69 18.54
C ALA A 20 6.29 1.65 19.13
N ALA A 21 6.78 2.71 19.77
CA ALA A 21 5.97 3.80 20.27
C ALA A 21 6.57 5.10 19.75
N GLY A 22 5.76 5.92 19.11
CA GLY A 22 6.12 7.22 18.59
C GLY A 22 5.24 8.29 19.19
N ILE A 23 5.83 9.45 19.42
CA ILE A 23 5.15 10.68 19.77
C ILE A 23 5.48 11.72 18.71
N SER A 24 4.51 12.53 18.31
CA SER A 24 4.70 13.59 17.34
C SER A 24 3.94 14.83 17.77
N ALA A 25 4.60 15.97 17.81
CA ALA A 25 3.98 17.27 18.03
C ALA A 25 4.22 18.13 16.78
N THR A 26 3.18 18.69 16.19
CA THR A 26 3.26 19.63 15.06
C THR A 26 2.60 20.93 15.45
N LEU A 27 3.37 22.02 15.44
CA LEU A 27 2.90 23.38 15.54
C LEU A 27 2.73 23.93 14.12
N LEU A 28 1.51 24.29 13.74
CA LEU A 28 1.19 24.88 12.44
C LEU A 28 0.51 26.24 12.66
N GLY A 29 1.25 27.33 12.47
CA GLY A 29 0.77 28.68 12.79
C GLY A 29 0.37 28.78 14.26
N ASP A 30 -0.91 29.08 14.53
CA ASP A 30 -1.50 29.16 15.88
C ASP A 30 -2.04 27.82 16.41
N SER A 31 -1.93 26.73 15.63
CA SER A 31 -2.48 25.43 16.01
C SER A 31 -1.39 24.48 16.48
N VAL A 32 -1.51 23.98 17.71
CA VAL A 32 -0.69 22.88 18.23
C VAL A 32 -1.44 21.58 18.01
N SER A 33 -0.76 20.59 17.43
CA SER A 33 -1.22 19.21 17.38
C SER A 33 -0.19 18.32 18.05
N ALA A 34 -0.66 17.35 18.82
CA ALA A 34 0.17 16.35 19.48
C ALA A 34 -0.49 14.99 19.33
N GLY A 35 0.29 13.98 18.99
CA GLY A 35 -0.19 12.63 18.76
C GLY A 35 0.78 11.59 19.27
N VAL A 36 0.21 10.46 19.64
CA VAL A 36 0.93 9.25 20.04
C VAL A 36 0.52 8.15 19.07
N LYS A 37 1.50 7.37 18.64
CA LYS A 37 1.33 6.22 17.78
C LYS A 37 2.04 5.04 18.40
N ILE A 38 1.32 3.95 18.61
CA ILE A 38 1.87 2.68 19.06
C ILE A 38 1.74 1.72 17.87
N GLU A 39 2.81 1.03 17.54
CA GLU A 39 2.84 0.01 16.50
C GLU A 39 3.41 -1.28 17.10
N ASP A 40 2.65 -2.36 17.10
CA ASP A 40 3.12 -3.68 17.50
C ASP A 40 3.25 -4.59 16.28
N LYS A 41 4.47 -5.12 16.07
CA LYS A 41 4.78 -5.98 14.93
C LYS A 41 5.11 -7.38 15.42
N LEU A 42 4.16 -8.29 15.21
CA LEU A 42 4.26 -9.69 15.59
C LEU A 42 4.60 -10.56 14.37
N ILE A 43 5.75 -11.24 14.42
CA ILE A 43 6.15 -12.23 13.42
C ILE A 43 5.80 -13.62 13.96
N VAL A 44 4.69 -14.19 13.50
CA VAL A 44 4.23 -15.51 13.93
C VAL A 44 5.15 -16.60 13.34
N ASN A 45 5.44 -16.52 12.03
CA ASN A 45 6.32 -17.47 11.32
C ASN A 45 7.17 -16.77 10.26
N LYS A 46 8.13 -17.48 9.65
CA LYS A 46 8.87 -16.97 8.46
C LYS A 46 7.92 -16.52 7.34
N GLN A 47 6.72 -17.08 7.34
CA GLN A 47 5.65 -16.85 6.39
C GLN A 47 4.62 -15.82 6.81
N LEU A 48 4.42 -15.53 8.10
CA LEU A 48 3.28 -14.72 8.55
C LEU A 48 3.75 -13.64 9.50
N ARG A 49 3.44 -12.40 9.12
CA ARG A 49 3.77 -11.19 9.85
C ARG A 49 2.53 -10.34 10.02
N LEU A 50 2.23 -10.01 11.26
CA LEU A 50 1.15 -9.12 11.66
C LEU A 50 1.79 -7.82 12.15
N LEU A 51 1.16 -6.71 11.82
CA LEU A 51 1.52 -5.37 12.29
C LEU A 51 0.23 -4.69 12.68
N VAL A 52 0.04 -4.50 13.98
CA VAL A 52 -1.06 -3.74 14.53
C VAL A 52 -0.51 -2.37 14.88
N SER A 53 -1.26 -1.32 14.64
CA SER A 53 -0.92 0.02 15.07
C SER A 53 -2.17 0.73 15.54
N GLY A 54 -2.01 1.56 16.56
CA GLY A 54 -3.07 2.36 17.15
C GLY A 54 -2.48 3.68 17.58
N GLY A 55 -3.19 4.76 17.38
CA GLY A 55 -2.72 6.08 17.75
C GLY A 55 -3.87 7.03 17.97
N ALA A 56 -3.57 8.09 18.71
CA ALA A 56 -4.45 9.23 18.89
C ALA A 56 -3.67 10.47 18.52
N MET A 57 -4.28 11.38 17.77
CA MET A 57 -3.70 12.67 17.42
C MET A 57 -4.69 13.75 17.79
N SER A 58 -4.33 14.55 18.79
CA SER A 58 -5.01 15.79 19.13
C SER A 58 -4.51 16.92 18.24
N GLY A 59 -5.41 17.79 17.78
CA GLY A 59 -5.06 18.98 17.02
C GLY A 59 -6.21 19.98 16.99
N ARG A 60 -5.90 21.26 17.20
CA ARG A 60 -6.86 22.38 17.09
C ARG A 60 -8.16 22.22 17.89
N GLY A 61 -8.13 21.47 18.99
CA GLY A 61 -9.28 21.20 19.88
C GLY A 61 -9.98 19.87 19.66
N ASP A 62 -9.64 19.13 18.60
CA ASP A 62 -10.21 17.81 18.28
C ASP A 62 -9.19 16.68 18.46
N VAL A 63 -9.69 15.46 18.69
CA VAL A 63 -8.87 14.25 18.75
C VAL A 63 -9.30 13.30 17.64
N ALA A 64 -8.33 12.89 16.83
CA ALA A 64 -8.46 11.82 15.85
C ALA A 64 -7.90 10.53 16.46
N TYR A 65 -8.72 9.49 16.53
CA TYR A 65 -8.29 8.16 16.94
C TYR A 65 -8.14 7.29 15.70
N GLY A 66 -7.07 6.50 15.63
CA GLY A 66 -6.82 5.68 14.45
C GLY A 66 -6.15 4.36 14.79
N GLY A 67 -6.64 3.29 14.18
CA GLY A 67 -6.04 1.98 14.18
C GLY A 67 -5.68 1.54 12.77
N ARG A 68 -4.60 0.77 12.63
CA ARG A 68 -4.28 0.08 11.39
C ARG A 68 -3.74 -1.31 11.69
N LEU A 69 -4.34 -2.30 11.07
CA LEU A 69 -3.98 -3.70 11.14
C LEU A 69 -3.44 -4.13 9.77
N GLU A 70 -2.21 -4.59 9.69
CA GLU A 70 -1.56 -5.07 8.48
C GLU A 70 -1.12 -6.53 8.67
N VAL A 71 -1.57 -7.39 7.77
CA VAL A 71 -1.28 -8.82 7.71
C VAL A 71 -0.47 -9.07 6.45
N THR A 72 0.79 -9.45 6.60
CA THR A 72 1.66 -9.85 5.49
C THR A 72 1.90 -11.35 5.55
N LEU A 73 1.49 -12.04 4.50
CA LEU A 73 1.74 -13.44 4.24
C LEU A 73 2.84 -13.58 3.17
N ARG A 74 3.81 -14.44 3.45
CA ARG A 74 5.02 -14.70 2.69
C ARG A 74 5.16 -16.22 2.54
N ASP A 75 5.71 -16.67 1.43
CA ASP A 75 5.87 -18.10 1.20
C ASP A 75 7.04 -18.74 2.00
N LYS A 76 6.98 -20.05 2.24
CA LYS A 76 7.87 -20.82 3.14
C LYS A 76 9.30 -20.89 2.63
N ASP A 77 9.45 -20.93 1.31
CA ASP A 77 10.69 -21.24 0.62
C ASP A 77 11.43 -19.97 0.22
N TYR A 78 11.89 -19.21 1.22
CA TYR A 78 12.87 -18.16 1.01
C TYR A 78 14.23 -18.81 0.71
N PRO A 79 14.81 -18.74 -0.51
CA PRO A 79 14.79 -17.61 -1.46
C PRO A 79 14.07 -17.81 -2.82
N ILE A 80 13.33 -18.90 -3.03
CA ILE A 80 12.75 -19.28 -4.34
C ILE A 80 11.29 -18.78 -4.49
N GLY A 81 10.49 -18.80 -3.42
CA GLY A 81 9.14 -18.25 -3.38
C GLY A 81 9.14 -16.76 -3.01
N ARG A 82 9.15 -15.86 -4.00
CA ARG A 82 9.01 -14.40 -3.78
C ARG A 82 7.54 -13.94 -3.68
N MET A 83 6.60 -14.84 -3.41
CA MET A 83 5.19 -14.47 -3.27
C MET A 83 4.94 -13.76 -1.94
N LEU A 84 4.37 -12.56 -2.00
CA LEU A 84 4.08 -11.69 -0.85
C LEU A 84 2.66 -11.14 -1.00
N SER A 85 1.76 -11.56 -0.12
CA SER A 85 0.40 -11.05 -0.05
C SER A 85 0.25 -10.26 1.24
N THR A 86 0.05 -8.95 1.13
CA THR A 86 -0.18 -8.04 2.24
C THR A 86 -1.62 -7.54 2.18
N LEU A 87 -2.31 -7.58 3.31
CA LEU A 87 -3.65 -7.04 3.49
C LEU A 87 -3.60 -6.12 4.69
N ALA A 88 -3.95 -4.85 4.51
CA ALA A 88 -3.90 -3.84 5.55
C ALA A 88 -5.24 -3.12 5.67
N LEU A 89 -5.86 -3.18 6.84
CA LEU A 89 -7.05 -2.44 7.20
C LEU A 89 -6.64 -1.24 8.06
N SER A 90 -7.21 -0.08 7.82
CA SER A 90 -7.05 1.13 8.64
C SER A 90 -8.42 1.70 8.97
N VAL A 91 -8.60 2.16 10.20
CA VAL A 91 -9.81 2.81 10.68
C VAL A 91 -9.36 4.06 11.41
N VAL A 92 -9.85 5.22 11.02
CA VAL A 92 -9.54 6.49 11.68
C VAL A 92 -10.86 7.19 11.93
N ASP A 93 -11.17 7.49 13.17
CA ASP A 93 -12.30 8.29 13.58
C ASP A 93 -11.80 9.70 13.94
N TRP A 94 -12.34 10.71 13.26
CA TRP A 94 -12.06 12.11 13.56
C TRP A 94 -13.37 12.88 13.61
N HIS A 95 -13.76 13.35 14.79
CA HIS A 95 -14.94 14.19 15.00
C HIS A 95 -16.23 13.63 14.32
N GLY A 96 -16.43 12.31 14.37
CA GLY A 96 -17.60 11.65 13.75
C GLY A 96 -17.47 11.32 12.26
N ASP A 97 -16.34 11.67 11.62
CA ASP A 97 -15.98 11.24 10.26
C ASP A 97 -15.11 9.98 10.32
N LEU A 98 -15.76 8.82 10.29
CA LEU A 98 -15.11 7.51 10.30
C LEU A 98 -14.51 7.18 8.92
N ALA A 99 -13.19 7.32 8.80
CA ALA A 99 -12.40 6.89 7.66
C ALA A 99 -11.98 5.43 7.80
N VAL A 100 -12.66 4.52 7.12
CA VAL A 100 -12.24 3.12 6.98
C VAL A 100 -11.50 2.94 5.65
N GLY A 101 -10.35 2.27 5.66
CA GLY A 101 -9.54 1.96 4.51
C GLY A 101 -9.08 0.51 4.52
N CYS A 102 -9.00 -0.11 3.37
CA CYS A 102 -8.45 -1.44 3.13
C CYS A 102 -7.42 -1.33 2.00
N ASN A 103 -6.26 -1.92 2.18
CA ASN A 103 -5.15 -1.90 1.24
C ASN A 103 -4.63 -3.33 1.09
N ILE A 104 -4.92 -3.92 -0.05
CA ILE A 104 -4.49 -5.24 -0.44
C ILE A 104 -3.34 -5.06 -1.42
N GLN A 105 -2.26 -5.79 -1.23
CA GLN A 105 -1.12 -5.82 -2.13
C GLN A 105 -0.70 -7.28 -2.32
N SER A 106 -0.75 -7.77 -3.54
CA SER A 106 -0.33 -9.11 -3.91
C SER A 106 0.86 -9.01 -4.86
N GLN A 107 2.01 -9.50 -4.44
CA GLN A 107 3.21 -9.58 -5.27
C GLN A 107 3.46 -11.04 -5.58
N ILE A 108 3.36 -11.39 -6.85
CA ILE A 108 3.54 -12.75 -7.35
C ILE A 108 4.66 -12.73 -8.40
N PRO A 109 5.81 -13.37 -8.15
CA PRO A 109 6.84 -13.58 -9.16
C PRO A 109 6.33 -14.61 -10.19
N ALA A 110 6.01 -14.18 -11.40
CA ALA A 110 5.61 -15.05 -12.50
C ALA A 110 6.83 -15.50 -13.33
N GLY A 111 7.82 -16.14 -12.69
CA GLY A 111 9.00 -16.74 -13.36
C GLY A 111 10.35 -16.05 -13.10
N ARG A 112 11.37 -16.38 -13.92
CA ARG A 112 12.78 -15.94 -13.72
C ARG A 112 13.02 -14.43 -13.87
N ALA A 113 12.14 -13.70 -14.58
CA ALA A 113 12.32 -12.27 -14.88
C ALA A 113 11.02 -11.43 -14.88
N SER A 114 9.88 -12.00 -14.44
CA SER A 114 8.59 -11.30 -14.46
C SER A 114 8.01 -11.21 -13.06
N ILE A 115 7.80 -10.00 -12.55
CA ILE A 115 7.17 -9.75 -11.24
C ILE A 115 5.83 -9.07 -11.47
N LEU A 116 4.76 -9.73 -11.04
CA LEU A 116 3.41 -9.17 -11.03
C LEU A 116 3.12 -8.62 -9.64
N VAL A 117 2.74 -7.35 -9.54
CA VAL A 117 2.35 -6.69 -8.30
C VAL A 117 0.96 -6.11 -8.47
N GLY A 118 -0.05 -6.78 -7.96
CA GLY A 118 -1.38 -6.20 -7.76
C GLY A 118 -1.40 -5.37 -6.49
N HIS A 119 -2.00 -4.19 -6.53
CA HIS A 119 -2.39 -3.43 -5.34
C HIS A 119 -3.81 -2.91 -5.52
N ALA A 120 -4.62 -3.05 -4.48
CA ALA A 120 -5.99 -2.58 -4.42
C ALA A 120 -6.16 -1.85 -3.10
N ASN A 121 -6.31 -0.54 -3.17
CA ASN A 121 -6.62 0.32 -2.05
C ASN A 121 -8.08 0.75 -2.18
N LEU A 122 -8.84 0.62 -1.11
CA LEU A 122 -10.23 1.00 -1.03
C LEU A 122 -10.43 1.79 0.25
N SER A 123 -10.97 3.00 0.14
CA SER A 123 -11.29 3.85 1.29
C SER A 123 -12.74 4.29 1.24
N ASN A 124 -13.38 4.34 2.42
CA ASN A 124 -14.76 4.78 2.62
C ASN A 124 -14.96 6.26 2.22
N LYS A 125 -13.87 7.02 2.05
CA LYS A 125 -13.88 8.39 1.52
C LYS A 125 -13.98 8.46 -0.01
N GLY A 126 -14.58 7.44 -0.64
CA GLY A 126 -14.79 7.38 -2.09
C GLY A 126 -13.50 7.24 -2.93
N THR A 127 -12.39 6.86 -2.30
CA THR A 127 -11.09 6.70 -2.98
C THR A 127 -10.75 5.23 -3.11
N GLY A 128 -11.05 4.66 -4.27
CA GLY A 128 -10.64 3.31 -4.67
C GLY A 128 -9.52 3.40 -5.71
N GLN A 129 -8.33 2.90 -5.39
CA GLN A 129 -7.22 2.81 -6.32
C GLN A 129 -6.86 1.34 -6.50
N VAL A 130 -7.09 0.80 -7.70
CA VAL A 130 -6.60 -0.52 -8.08
C VAL A 130 -5.53 -0.33 -9.14
N GLY A 131 -4.36 -0.92 -8.90
CA GLY A 131 -3.28 -0.93 -9.87
C GLY A 131 -2.67 -2.32 -9.96
N ILE A 132 -2.18 -2.63 -11.15
CA ILE A 132 -1.43 -3.84 -11.40
C ILE A 132 -0.15 -3.40 -12.07
N ARG A 133 0.98 -3.64 -11.40
CA ARG A 133 2.32 -3.36 -11.90
C ARG A 133 2.91 -4.67 -12.38
N LEU A 134 3.09 -4.78 -13.68
CA LEU A 134 3.83 -5.87 -14.32
C LEU A 134 5.24 -5.37 -14.59
N ASN A 135 6.21 -5.93 -13.89
CA ASN A 135 7.62 -5.69 -14.18
C ASN A 135 8.15 -6.87 -14.99
N SER A 136 8.10 -6.74 -16.32
CA SER A 136 8.77 -7.62 -17.27
C SER A 136 9.63 -6.72 -18.15
N SER A 137 10.90 -6.58 -17.77
CA SER A 137 11.76 -5.46 -18.22
C SER A 137 12.19 -5.53 -19.68
N GLU A 138 11.80 -6.55 -20.45
CA GLU A 138 12.21 -6.69 -21.86
C GLU A 138 11.04 -7.08 -22.78
N HIS A 139 10.18 -8.02 -22.38
CA HIS A 139 9.18 -8.58 -23.29
C HIS A 139 7.92 -7.70 -23.43
N LEU A 140 7.51 -6.99 -22.38
CA LEU A 140 6.28 -6.16 -22.40
C LEU A 140 6.47 -4.89 -23.25
N GLN A 141 7.65 -4.27 -23.17
CA GLN A 141 7.97 -3.08 -23.94
C GLN A 141 8.08 -3.40 -25.43
N ILE A 142 8.71 -4.53 -25.78
CA ILE A 142 8.78 -5.04 -27.16
C ILE A 142 7.37 -5.41 -27.67
N ALA A 143 6.54 -6.08 -26.87
CA ALA A 143 5.17 -6.42 -27.24
C ALA A 143 4.30 -5.16 -27.50
N LEU A 144 4.45 -4.12 -26.67
CA LEU A 144 3.72 -2.87 -26.85
C LEU A 144 4.15 -2.13 -28.13
N ILE A 145 5.46 -2.09 -28.41
CA ILE A 145 5.99 -1.52 -29.66
C ILE A 145 5.52 -2.33 -30.88
N ALA A 146 5.44 -3.66 -30.76
CA ALA A 146 4.96 -4.54 -31.82
C ALA A 146 3.44 -4.45 -32.04
N LEU A 147 2.65 -4.07 -31.03
CA LEU A 147 1.20 -3.92 -31.14
C LEU A 147 0.78 -2.69 -31.98
N VAL A 148 1.56 -1.61 -31.92
CA VAL A 148 1.30 -0.35 -32.64
C VAL A 148 1.17 -0.53 -34.17
N PRO A 149 2.11 -1.20 -34.87
CA PRO A 149 1.99 -1.42 -36.32
C PRO A 149 0.83 -2.36 -36.68
N ILE A 150 0.50 -3.34 -35.84
CA ILE A 150 -0.61 -4.28 -36.06
C ILE A 150 -1.96 -3.54 -36.02
N LEU A 151 -2.17 -2.69 -35.00
CA LEU A 151 -3.36 -1.85 -34.88
C LEU A 151 -3.52 -0.87 -36.05
N LYS A 152 -2.41 -0.28 -36.52
CA LYS A 152 -2.43 0.59 -37.71
C LYS A 152 -2.85 -0.18 -38.96
N ASN A 153 -2.36 -1.41 -39.16
CA ASN A 153 -2.74 -2.23 -40.31
C ASN A 153 -4.20 -2.66 -40.25
N ILE A 154 -4.72 -3.03 -39.08
CA ILE A 154 -6.13 -3.40 -38.91
C ILE A 154 -7.04 -2.19 -39.17
N ARG A 155 -6.69 -1.00 -38.65
CA ARG A 155 -7.46 0.23 -38.95
C ARG A 155 -7.46 0.54 -40.45
N LYS A 156 -6.31 0.44 -41.12
CA LYS A 156 -6.24 0.62 -42.58
C LYS A 156 -7.11 -0.40 -43.33
N LEU A 157 -7.10 -1.67 -42.91
CA LEU A 157 -7.93 -2.71 -43.51
C LEU A 157 -9.42 -2.46 -43.32
N LEU A 158 -9.85 -2.05 -42.11
CA LEU A 158 -11.24 -1.70 -41.84
C LEU A 158 -11.69 -0.46 -42.61
N GLN A 159 -10.81 0.53 -42.77
CA GLN A 159 -11.11 1.76 -43.50
C GLN A 159 -11.26 1.49 -45.00
N ASN A 160 -10.35 0.67 -45.57
CA ASN A 160 -10.46 0.21 -46.96
C ASN A 160 -11.71 -0.65 -47.20
N TYR A 161 -12.13 -1.46 -46.22
CA TYR A 161 -13.35 -2.27 -46.32
C TYR A 161 -14.63 -1.40 -46.33
N SER A 162 -14.62 -0.30 -45.57
CA SER A 162 -15.73 0.67 -45.52
C SER A 162 -15.84 1.54 -46.78
N GLU A 163 -14.76 1.71 -47.56
CA GLU A 163 -14.76 2.46 -48.82
C GLU A 163 -15.15 1.60 -50.05
N SER A 164 -15.27 0.28 -49.85
CA SER A 164 -15.64 -0.69 -50.89
C SER A 164 -17.12 -1.12 -50.87
N THR A 165 -17.97 -0.47 -50.07
CA THR A 165 -19.44 -0.60 -50.09
C THR A 165 -20.06 0.72 -50.51
#